data_AF-A0A7Y6K7A2-F1
#
_entry.id   AF-A0A7Y6K7A2-F1
#
_cell.length_a   1.000
_cell.length_b   1.000
_cell.length_c   1.000
_cell.angle_alpha   90.00
_cell.angle_beta   90.00
_cell.angle_gamma   90.00
#
_symmetry.space_group_name_H-M   'P 1'
#
loop_
_entity.id
_entity.type
_entity.pdbx_description
1 polymer ?
#
loop_
_entity_poly.entity_id
_entity_poly.type
_entity_poly.pdbx_seq_one_letter_code
_entity_poly.pdbx_strand_id
1 'polypeptide(L)'
;MTLVWQRSCASAVAFSAIKYAGVAYLLLIAWKTLEEKGPLKITFDSPARTDRDVILHAILVNILNPKLSIFFFAFLPQFIDRGENQPALRMLELSLVFMAMTFVVFMAYGVFAARVRDRILSRPDVLKWMRRSFAAAFVGVGVKLALVQR
;
A
#
# COMPACT_ATOMS: atom_id res chain seq x y z
N MET A 1 -37.60 -8.61 17.90
CA MET A 1 -37.01 -7.41 17.25
C MET A 1 -36.04 -6.64 18.16
N THR A 2 -35.42 -7.29 19.15
CA THR A 2 -34.52 -6.67 20.16
C THR A 2 -33.08 -7.23 20.12
N LEU A 3 -32.80 -8.25 19.31
CA LEU A 3 -31.49 -8.92 19.23
C LEU A 3 -30.50 -8.30 18.22
N VAL A 4 -30.94 -7.36 17.37
CA VAL A 4 -30.06 -6.73 16.35
C VAL A 4 -29.21 -5.62 16.96
N TRP A 5 -29.65 -4.98 18.04
CA TRP A 5 -28.97 -3.82 18.63
C TRP A 5 -27.85 -4.15 19.64
N GLN A 6 -27.81 -5.39 20.17
CA GLN A 6 -26.71 -5.82 21.07
C GLN A 6 -25.37 -5.97 20.32
N ARG A 7 -25.39 -5.98 18.98
CA ARG A 7 -24.20 -5.94 18.12
C ARG A 7 -23.55 -4.54 18.01
N SER A 8 -24.21 -3.49 18.49
CA SER A 8 -23.70 -2.10 18.42
C SER A 8 -22.56 -1.86 19.41
N CYS A 9 -22.62 -2.45 20.60
CA CYS A 9 -21.53 -2.37 21.58
C CYS A 9 -20.35 -3.26 21.16
N ALA A 10 -20.63 -4.46 20.63
CA ALA A 10 -19.60 -5.34 20.10
C ALA A 10 -18.85 -4.71 18.92
N SER A 11 -19.54 -4.00 18.01
CA SER A 11 -18.90 -3.30 16.90
C SER A 11 -18.13 -2.05 17.34
N ALA A 12 -18.60 -1.34 18.38
CA ALA A 12 -17.89 -0.20 18.95
C ALA A 12 -16.60 -0.63 19.69
N VAL A 13 -16.66 -1.73 20.46
CA VAL A 13 -15.49 -2.31 21.14
C VAL A 13 -14.53 -2.94 20.13
N ALA A 14 -15.03 -3.72 19.17
CA ALA A 14 -14.19 -4.31 18.12
C ALA A 14 -13.52 -3.24 17.26
N PHE A 15 -14.23 -2.18 16.90
CA PHE A 15 -13.63 -1.06 16.17
C PHE A 15 -12.56 -0.34 17.00
N SER A 16 -12.83 -0.09 18.29
CA SER A 16 -11.87 0.55 19.17
C SER A 16 -10.61 -0.32 19.35
N ALA A 17 -10.78 -1.63 19.50
CA ALA A 17 -9.67 -2.58 19.59
C ALA A 17 -8.83 -2.58 18.31
N ILE A 18 -9.45 -2.66 17.13
CA ILE A 18 -8.75 -2.59 15.84
C ILE A 18 -8.07 -1.23 15.65
N LYS A 19 -8.72 -0.13 16.05
CA LYS A 19 -8.15 1.22 16.01
C LYS A 19 -6.89 1.31 16.85
N TYR A 20 -6.94 0.93 18.13
CA TYR A 20 -5.77 0.99 19.02
C TYR A 20 -4.68 0.01 18.57
N ALA A 21 -5.03 -1.17 18.09
CA ALA A 21 -4.07 -2.11 17.49
C ALA A 21 -3.38 -1.50 16.26
N GLY A 22 -4.12 -0.80 15.39
CA GLY A 22 -3.57 -0.09 14.24
C GLY A 22 -2.63 1.06 14.64
N VAL A 23 -3.01 1.86 15.65
CA VAL A 23 -2.15 2.92 16.20
C VAL A 23 -0.86 2.32 16.78
N ALA A 24 -0.96 1.28 17.61
CA ALA A 24 0.20 0.60 18.18
C ALA A 24 1.12 0.04 17.08
N TYR A 25 0.54 -0.58 16.05
CA TYR A 25 1.30 -1.11 14.91
C TYR A 25 2.04 -0.01 14.14
N LEU A 26 1.40 1.14 13.88
CA LEU A 26 2.04 2.28 13.22
C LEU A 26 3.19 2.85 14.06
N LEU A 27 3.02 2.96 15.38
CA LEU A 27 4.07 3.40 16.28
C LEU A 27 5.24 2.40 16.32
N LEU A 28 4.95 1.10 16.32
CA LEU A 28 5.97 0.05 16.22
C LEU A 28 6.78 0.16 14.92
N ILE A 29 6.13 0.36 13.77
CA ILE A 29 6.83 0.56 12.48
C ILE A 29 7.67 1.84 12.51
N ALA A 30 7.13 2.95 13.03
CA ALA A 30 7.85 4.21 13.14
C ALA A 30 9.12 4.05 14.00
N TRP A 31 8.99 3.38 15.15
CA TRP A 31 10.10 3.07 16.04
C TRP A 31 11.17 2.21 15.36
N LYS A 32 10.78 1.10 14.74
CA LYS A 32 11.70 0.22 14.00
C LYS A 32 12.42 0.96 12.86
N THR A 33 11.73 1.85 12.16
CA THR A 33 12.32 2.66 11.07
C THR A 33 13.43 3.60 11.58
N LEU A 34 13.29 4.10 12.81
CA LEU A 34 14.28 4.97 13.48
C LEU A 34 15.43 4.18 14.13
N GLU A 35 15.16 2.96 14.58
CA GLU A 35 16.12 2.07 15.25
C GLU A 35 17.12 1.43 14.28
N GLU A 36 16.76 1.26 13.00
CA GLU A 36 17.70 0.86 11.95
C GLU A 36 18.81 1.93 11.74
N LYS A 37 19.87 1.79 12.53
CA LYS A 37 21.09 2.61 12.53
C LYS A 37 22.08 2.09 11.50
N GLY A 38 21.87 2.41 10.23
CA GLY A 38 22.89 2.16 9.22
C GLY A 38 22.55 2.77 7.86
N PRO A 39 23.54 2.97 6.97
CA PRO A 39 23.23 3.02 5.55
C PRO A 39 22.37 1.80 5.23
N LEU A 40 21.47 1.88 4.24
CA LEU A 40 20.67 0.75 3.76
C LEU A 40 21.59 -0.37 3.20
N LYS A 41 22.40 -1.00 4.05
CA LYS A 41 22.74 -2.40 3.94
C LYS A 41 21.47 -3.12 4.36
N ILE A 42 20.49 -3.10 3.46
CA ILE A 42 19.59 -4.22 3.40
C ILE A 42 20.45 -5.38 2.90
N THR A 43 21.26 -5.95 3.79
CA THR A 43 21.78 -7.28 3.57
C THR A 43 20.57 -8.18 3.78
N PHE A 44 19.73 -8.27 2.74
CA PHE A 44 18.93 -9.47 2.61
C PHE A 44 19.95 -10.58 2.49
N ASP A 45 20.16 -11.31 3.58
CA ASP A 45 20.77 -12.64 3.55
C ASP A 45 19.80 -13.64 2.90
N SER A 46 19.01 -13.16 1.93
CA SER A 46 18.28 -13.99 0.99
C SER A 46 19.25 -14.34 -0.12
N PRO A 47 19.23 -15.59 -0.61
CA PRO A 47 19.98 -15.96 -1.81
C PRO A 47 19.71 -14.90 -2.88
N ALA A 48 20.76 -14.45 -3.57
CA ALA A 48 20.67 -13.44 -4.61
C ALA A 48 19.54 -13.83 -5.58
N ARG A 49 18.38 -13.19 -5.42
CA ARG A 49 17.21 -13.49 -6.24
C ARG A 49 17.53 -13.03 -7.65
N THR A 50 17.29 -13.90 -8.62
CA THR A 50 17.43 -13.54 -10.02
C THR A 50 16.43 -12.43 -10.35
N ASP A 51 16.73 -11.54 -11.30
CA ASP A 51 15.77 -10.52 -11.76
C ASP A 51 14.40 -11.13 -12.10
N ARG A 52 14.40 -12.35 -12.67
CA ARG A 52 13.19 -13.14 -12.93
C ARG A 52 12.42 -13.47 -11.65
N ASP A 53 13.09 -13.87 -10.58
CA ASP A 53 12.43 -14.21 -9.31
C ASP A 53 11.83 -12.97 -8.66
N VAL A 54 12.50 -11.82 -8.77
CA VAL A 54 11.97 -10.54 -8.28
C VAL A 54 10.74 -10.12 -9.09
N ILE A 55 10.79 -10.22 -10.42
CA ILE A 55 9.66 -9.91 -11.30
C ILE A 55 8.48 -10.84 -11.03
N LEU A 56 8.71 -12.16 -11.00
CA LEU A 56 7.67 -13.14 -10.72
C LEU A 56 7.07 -12.92 -9.33
N HIS A 57 7.91 -12.69 -8.31
CA HIS A 57 7.42 -12.39 -6.97
C HIS A 57 6.57 -11.12 -6.95
N ALA A 58 6.99 -10.06 -7.64
CA ALA A 58 6.22 -8.83 -7.75
C ALA A 58 4.87 -9.04 -8.45
N ILE A 59 4.84 -9.80 -9.55
CA ILE A 59 3.62 -10.18 -10.27
C ILE A 59 2.70 -10.99 -9.35
N LEU A 60 3.24 -12.03 -8.70
CA LEU A 60 2.48 -12.89 -7.79
C LEU A 60 1.89 -12.09 -6.62
N VAL A 61 2.68 -11.22 -5.97
CA VAL A 61 2.19 -10.36 -4.88
C VAL A 61 1.10 -9.41 -5.37
N ASN A 62 1.21 -8.87 -6.59
CA ASN A 62 0.19 -8.00 -7.15
C ASN A 62 -1.12 -8.76 -7.46
N ILE A 63 -1.02 -9.95 -8.06
CA ILE A 63 -2.17 -10.83 -8.37
C ILE A 63 -2.83 -11.34 -7.08
N LEU A 64 -2.03 -11.73 -6.07
CA LEU A 64 -2.53 -12.17 -4.76
C LEU A 64 -3.08 -11.03 -3.90
N ASN A 65 -2.95 -9.76 -4.32
CA ASN A 65 -3.50 -8.63 -3.59
C ASN A 65 -4.96 -8.40 -4.04
N PRO A 66 -5.97 -8.88 -3.28
CA PRO A 66 -7.36 -8.79 -3.72
C PRO A 66 -7.87 -7.35 -3.77
N LYS A 67 -7.11 -6.37 -3.23
CA LYS A 67 -7.54 -4.97 -3.16
C LYS A 67 -7.73 -4.37 -4.55
N LEU A 68 -6.82 -4.65 -5.49
CA LEU A 68 -6.95 -4.18 -6.86
C LEU A 68 -8.12 -4.86 -7.57
N SER A 69 -8.21 -6.19 -7.47
CA SER A 69 -9.30 -6.96 -8.10
C SER A 69 -10.69 -6.54 -7.59
N ILE A 70 -10.85 -6.34 -6.28
CA ILE A 70 -12.10 -5.86 -5.68
C ILE A 70 -12.39 -4.42 -6.10
N PHE A 71 -11.37 -3.57 -6.21
CA PHE A 71 -11.53 -2.20 -6.71
C PHE A 71 -12.08 -2.20 -8.14
N PHE A 72 -11.45 -2.91 -9.08
CA PHE A 72 -11.99 -2.99 -10.44
C PHE A 72 -13.39 -3.59 -10.45
N PHE A 73 -13.62 -4.69 -9.73
CA PHE A 73 -14.95 -5.30 -9.67
C PHE A 73 -16.04 -4.33 -9.16
N ALA A 74 -15.72 -3.48 -8.19
CA ALA A 74 -16.66 -2.52 -7.62
C ALA A 74 -16.85 -1.25 -8.49
N PHE A 75 -15.80 -0.80 -9.18
CA PHE A 75 -15.80 0.49 -9.89
C PHE A 75 -16.04 0.36 -11.40
N LEU A 76 -15.54 -0.68 -12.07
CA LEU A 76 -15.71 -0.82 -13.53
C LEU A 76 -17.16 -0.90 -14.01
N PRO A 77 -18.06 -1.64 -13.34
CA PRO A 77 -19.47 -1.67 -13.74
C PRO A 77 -20.12 -0.28 -13.72
N GLN A 78 -19.59 0.66 -12.93
CA GLN A 78 -20.13 2.02 -12.82
C GLN A 78 -19.76 2.89 -14.03
N PHE A 79 -18.77 2.49 -14.83
CA PHE A 79 -18.30 3.23 -16.00
C PHE A 79 -18.91 2.73 -17.32
N ILE A 80 -19.84 1.78 -17.27
CA ILE A 80 -20.49 1.20 -18.46
C ILE A 80 -21.94 1.66 -18.52
N ASP A 81 -22.34 2.12 -19.71
CA ASP A 81 -23.72 2.49 -19.97
C ASP A 81 -24.65 1.28 -19.94
N ARG A 82 -25.86 1.49 -19.42
CA ARG A 82 -26.87 0.42 -19.25
C ARG A 82 -27.37 -0.18 -20.57
N GLY A 83 -27.07 0.44 -21.71
CA GLY A 83 -27.46 0.01 -23.06
C GLY A 83 -26.34 -0.67 -23.86
N GLU A 84 -25.20 -0.97 -23.24
CA GLU A 84 -24.06 -1.58 -23.93
C GLU A 84 -24.36 -3.03 -24.36
N ASN A 85 -24.11 -3.35 -25.63
CA ASN A 85 -24.41 -4.69 -26.18
C ASN A 85 -23.47 -5.78 -25.63
N GLN A 86 -22.24 -5.40 -25.25
CA GLN A 86 -21.20 -6.32 -24.77
C GLN A 86 -20.47 -5.74 -23.53
N PRO A 87 -21.14 -5.65 -22.37
CA PRO A 87 -20.60 -4.98 -21.19
C PRO A 87 -19.29 -5.62 -20.70
N ALA A 88 -19.15 -6.95 -20.77
CA ALA A 88 -17.92 -7.64 -20.36
C ALA A 88 -16.69 -7.25 -21.20
N LEU A 89 -16.86 -7.02 -22.51
CA LEU A 89 -15.76 -6.60 -23.38
C LEU A 89 -15.36 -5.15 -23.12
N ARG A 90 -16.33 -4.26 -22.86
CA ARG A 90 -16.04 -2.89 -22.41
C ARG A 90 -15.35 -2.83 -21.05
N MET A 91 -15.74 -3.69 -20.10
CA MET A 91 -15.01 -3.84 -18.82
C MET A 91 -13.55 -4.23 -19.07
N LEU A 92 -13.32 -5.20 -19.94
CA LEU A 92 -11.97 -5.68 -20.23
C LEU A 92 -11.12 -4.61 -20.91
N GLU A 93 -11.68 -3.86 -21.86
CA GLU A 93 -11.00 -2.72 -22.51
C GLU A 93 -10.63 -1.62 -21.51
N LEU A 94 -11.58 -1.16 -20.68
CA LEU A 94 -11.32 -0.13 -19.67
C LEU A 94 -10.26 -0.61 -18.65
N SER A 95 -10.29 -1.90 -18.28
CA SER A 95 -9.26 -2.51 -17.43
C SER A 95 -7.89 -2.45 -18.08
N LEU A 96 -7.80 -2.82 -19.37
CA LEU A 96 -6.54 -2.82 -20.11
C LEU A 96 -5.98 -1.42 -20.29
N VAL A 97 -6.81 -0.43 -20.60
CA VAL A 97 -6.39 0.97 -20.72
C VAL A 97 -5.86 1.48 -19.39
N PHE A 98 -6.57 1.24 -18.29
CA PHE A 98 -6.09 1.60 -16.97
C PHE A 98 -4.78 0.88 -16.62
N MET A 99 -4.68 -0.43 -16.91
CA MET A 99 -3.48 -1.21 -16.64
C MET A 99 -2.28 -0.69 -17.45
N ALA A 100 -2.47 -0.33 -18.72
CA ALA A 100 -1.44 0.30 -19.55
C ALA A 100 -0.99 1.66 -18.98
N MET A 101 -1.94 2.53 -18.58
CA MET A 101 -1.60 3.81 -17.95
C MET A 101 -0.81 3.61 -16.66
N THR A 102 -1.27 2.71 -15.77
CA THR A 102 -0.55 2.41 -14.52
C THR A 102 0.84 1.83 -14.77
N PHE A 103 0.99 0.98 -15.78
CA PHE A 103 2.28 0.43 -16.18
C PHE A 103 3.24 1.54 -16.62
N VAL A 104 2.81 2.47 -17.47
CA VAL A 104 3.63 3.61 -17.91
C VAL A 104 4.05 4.48 -16.72
N VAL A 105 3.11 4.77 -15.82
CA VAL A 105 3.38 5.55 -14.60
C VAL A 105 4.40 4.84 -13.71
N PHE A 106 4.24 3.54 -13.46
CA PHE A 106 5.20 2.77 -12.67
C PHE A 106 6.56 2.62 -13.34
N MET A 107 6.63 2.52 -14.67
CA MET A 107 7.88 2.52 -15.39
C MET A 107 8.61 3.85 -15.22
N ALA A 108 7.90 4.98 -15.33
CA ALA A 108 8.46 6.31 -15.08
C ALA A 108 8.97 6.45 -13.63
N TYR A 109 8.18 6.01 -12.65
CA TYR A 109 8.60 5.97 -11.25
C TYR A 109 9.83 5.07 -11.05
N GLY A 110 9.88 3.90 -11.69
CA GLY A 110 11.00 2.97 -11.61
C GLY A 110 12.30 3.56 -12.15
N VAL A 111 12.25 4.20 -13.32
CA VAL A 111 13.40 4.90 -13.91
C VAL A 111 13.86 6.05 -13.03
N PHE A 112 12.91 6.85 -12.52
CA PHE A 112 13.22 7.95 -11.61
C PHE A 112 13.85 7.45 -10.31
N ALA A 113 13.28 6.40 -9.71
CA ALA A 113 13.82 5.76 -8.50
C ALA A 113 15.21 5.20 -8.73
N ALA A 114 15.48 4.56 -9.88
CA ALA A 114 16.82 4.06 -10.23
C ALA A 114 17.86 5.19 -10.30
N ARG A 115 17.52 6.32 -10.92
CA ARG A 115 18.41 7.49 -10.99
C ARG A 115 18.63 8.17 -9.63
N VAL A 116 17.57 8.25 -8.83
CA VAL A 116 17.62 8.88 -7.51
C VAL A 116 18.34 7.98 -6.50
N ARG A 117 18.23 6.65 -6.63
CA ARG A 117 18.88 5.65 -5.78
C ARG A 117 20.39 5.90 -5.67
N ASP A 118 21.09 6.09 -6.78
CA ASP A 118 22.54 6.28 -6.77
C ASP A 118 22.94 7.57 -6.04
N ARG A 119 22.12 8.61 -6.16
CA ARG A 119 22.33 9.91 -5.50
C ARG A 119 21.99 9.88 -4.01
N ILE A 120 21.01 9.08 -3.61
CA ILE A 120 20.57 8.94 -2.22
C ILE A 120 21.47 7.97 -1.44
N LEU A 121 21.82 6.82 -2.02
CA LEU A 121 22.65 5.80 -1.35
C LEU A 121 24.09 6.28 -1.11
N SER A 122 24.57 7.23 -1.89
CA SER A 122 25.88 7.87 -1.69
C SER A 122 25.91 8.89 -0.55
N ARG A 123 24.75 9.31 0.00
CA ARG A 123 24.65 10.36 1.04
C ARG A 123 23.94 9.84 2.30
N PRO A 124 24.67 9.44 3.35
CA PRO A 124 24.08 8.88 4.58
C PRO A 124 23.13 9.85 5.29
N ASP A 125 23.38 11.16 5.22
CA ASP A 125 22.52 12.18 5.84
C ASP A 125 21.14 12.29 5.17
N VAL A 126 21.07 12.14 3.85
CA VAL A 126 19.80 12.15 3.10
C VAL A 126 18.97 10.94 3.51
N LEU A 127 19.61 9.78 3.64
CA LEU A 127 18.97 8.55 4.08
C LEU A 127 18.40 8.65 5.51
N LYS A 128 19.15 9.30 6.40
CA LYS A 128 18.73 9.57 7.79
C LYS A 128 17.53 10.51 7.85
N TRP A 129 17.53 11.59 7.06
CA TRP A 129 16.38 12.50 6.96
C TRP A 129 15.16 11.82 6.36
N MET A 130 15.33 11.02 5.31
CA MET A 130 14.24 10.27 4.68
C MET A 130 13.59 9.29 5.66
N ARG A 131 14.39 8.54 6.45
CA ARG A 131 13.90 7.66 7.53
C ARG A 131 13.10 8.43 8.59
N ARG A 132 13.60 9.60 9.00
CA ARG A 132 12.90 10.47 9.97
C ARG A 132 11.58 10.99 9.41
N SER A 133 11.54 11.39 8.14
CA SER A 133 10.30 11.83 7.48
C SER A 133 9.26 10.71 7.42
N PHE A 134 9.65 9.48 7.09
CA PHE A 134 8.72 8.34 7.12
C PHE A 134 8.22 8.03 8.54
N ALA A 135 9.11 8.02 9.52
CA ALA A 135 8.72 7.82 10.91
C ALA A 135 7.76 8.92 11.40
N ALA A 136 8.05 10.19 11.08
CA ALA A 136 7.17 11.31 11.39
C ALA A 136 5.81 11.18 10.72
N ALA A 137 5.75 10.72 9.46
CA ALA A 137 4.51 10.47 8.76
C ALA A 137 3.69 9.35 9.42
N PHE A 138 4.32 8.23 9.81
CA PHE A 138 3.63 7.14 10.51
C PHE A 138 3.13 7.56 11.89
N VAL A 139 3.92 8.30 12.66
CA VAL A 139 3.49 8.89 13.93
C VAL A 139 2.32 9.85 13.69
N GLY A 140 2.42 10.73 12.68
CA GLY A 140 1.36 11.67 12.34
C GLY A 140 0.04 10.98 11.97
N VAL A 141 0.11 9.92 11.16
CA VAL A 141 -1.07 9.11 10.81
C VAL A 141 -1.60 8.37 12.03
N GLY A 142 -0.74 7.79 12.87
CA GLY A 142 -1.12 7.10 14.10
C GLY A 142 -1.80 8.03 15.11
N VAL A 143 -1.25 9.24 15.31
CA VAL A 143 -1.84 10.29 16.15
C VAL A 143 -3.18 10.74 15.56
N LYS A 144 -3.24 11.05 14.26
CA LYS A 144 -4.51 11.40 13.59
C LYS A 144 -5.54 10.29 13.79
N LEU A 145 -5.16 9.03 13.61
CA LEU A 145 -6.05 7.88 13.80
C LEU A 145 -6.51 7.76 15.26
N ALA A 146 -5.63 7.99 16.23
CA ALA A 146 -5.97 8.02 17.64
C ALA A 146 -6.97 9.16 17.98
N LEU A 147 -6.76 10.34 17.37
CA LEU A 147 -7.57 11.54 17.55
C LEU A 147 -8.88 11.54 16.77
N VAL A 148 -9.04 10.70 15.75
CA VAL A 148 -10.34 10.48 15.08
C VAL A 148 -11.31 9.95 16.12
N GLN A 149 -12.13 10.84 16.66
CA GLN A 149 -13.31 10.53 17.46
C GLN A 149 -14.43 10.19 16.47
N ARG A 150 -15.15 9.09 16.75
CA ARG A 150 -16.33 8.69 15.97
C ARG A 150 -17.47 9.65 16.22
#